data_AF-A0A450XSM0-F1
#
_entry.id   AF-A0A450XSM0-F1
#
_cell.length_a   1.000
_cell.length_b   1.000
_cell.length_c   1.000
_cell.angle_alpha   90.00
_cell.angle_beta   90.00
_cell.angle_gamma   90.00
#
_symmetry.space_group_name_H-M   'P 1'
#
loop_
_entity.id
_entity.type
_entity.pdbx_description
1 polymer ?
#
loop_
_entity_poly.entity_id
_entity_poly.type
_entity_poly.pdbx_seq_one_letter_code
_entity_poly.pdbx_strand_id
1 'polypeptide(L)'
;RIISQADYVKERKRVSTIWIKKREPALVTFAWQRGYGAFSVSISNLDSVRKYIAEQEEHHKKLSFQDEYRALLRKHGIEWDERYVWE
;
A
#
# COMPACT_ATOMS: atom_id res chain seq x y z
N ARG A 1 3.20 2.22 24.41
CA ARG A 1 4.02 1.18 23.73
C ARG A 1 4.55 1.79 22.44
N ILE A 2 5.85 1.76 22.20
CA ILE A 2 6.44 2.26 20.95
C ILE A 2 6.40 1.10 19.96
N ILE A 3 5.86 1.33 18.76
CA ILE A 3 5.81 0.34 17.67
C ILE A 3 6.40 0.97 16.42
N SER A 4 7.25 0.22 15.72
CA SER A 4 7.76 0.67 14.42
C SER A 4 6.69 0.52 13.35
N GLN A 5 6.74 1.33 12.30
CA GLN A 5 5.83 1.19 11.15
C GLN A 5 5.98 -0.19 10.50
N ALA A 6 7.21 -0.72 10.46
CA ALA A 6 7.50 -2.04 9.92
C ALA A 6 6.82 -3.16 10.72
N ASP A 7 6.89 -3.12 12.05
CA ASP A 7 6.26 -4.13 12.92
C ASP A 7 4.73 -4.09 12.78
N TYR A 8 4.16 -2.88 12.72
CA TYR A 8 2.72 -2.71 12.55
C TYR A 8 2.22 -3.29 11.22
N VAL A 9 2.90 -2.97 10.11
CA VAL A 9 2.51 -3.49 8.79
C VAL A 9 2.72 -5.00 8.70
N LYS A 10 3.84 -5.51 9.22
CA LYS A 10 4.13 -6.95 9.29
C LYS A 10 3.00 -7.70 9.98
N GLU A 11 2.60 -7.24 11.16
CA GLU A 11 1.57 -7.90 11.95
C GLU A 11 0.20 -7.84 11.27
N ARG A 12 -0.15 -6.68 10.70
CA ARG A 12 -1.41 -6.50 9.96
C ARG A 12 -1.50 -7.42 8.74
N LYS A 13 -0.41 -7.56 7.97
CA LYS A 13 -0.34 -8.52 6.84
C LYS A 13 -0.48 -9.96 7.34
N ARG A 14 0.24 -10.33 8.40
CA ARG A 14 0.22 -11.69 8.97
C ARG A 14 -1.17 -12.11 9.44
N VAL A 15 -1.82 -11.29 10.27
CA VAL A 15 -3.13 -11.61 10.86
C VAL A 15 -4.21 -11.70 9.78
N SER A 16 -4.21 -10.78 8.81
CA SER A 16 -5.17 -10.81 7.71
C SER A 16 -4.97 -12.01 6.79
N THR A 17 -3.72 -12.40 6.47
CA THR A 17 -3.46 -13.63 5.70
C THR A 17 -4.02 -14.87 6.40
N ILE A 18 -3.79 -15.03 7.71
CA ILE A 18 -4.33 -16.16 8.47
C ILE A 18 -5.87 -16.14 8.45
N TRP A 19 -6.46 -14.97 8.65
CA TRP A 19 -7.91 -14.82 8.67
C TRP A 19 -8.56 -15.13 7.31
N ILE A 20 -8.01 -14.61 6.21
CA ILE A 20 -8.51 -14.86 4.84
C ILE A 20 -8.44 -16.36 4.53
N LYS A 21 -7.29 -17.00 4.75
CA LYS A 21 -7.11 -18.43 4.47
C LYS A 21 -8.02 -19.32 5.30
N LYS A 22 -8.34 -18.91 6.53
CA LYS A 22 -9.28 -19.63 7.39
C LYS A 22 -10.73 -19.44 6.94
N ARG A 23 -11.07 -18.26 6.42
CA ARG A 23 -12.46 -17.89 6.07
C ARG A 23 -12.88 -18.38 4.69
N GLU A 24 -11.94 -18.38 3.74
CA GLU A 24 -12.17 -18.71 2.33
C GLU A 24 -11.14 -19.75 1.84
N PRO A 25 -11.52 -21.04 1.77
CA PRO A 25 -10.64 -22.10 1.31
C PRO A 25 -10.10 -21.88 -0.12
N ALA A 26 -10.85 -21.21 -0.99
CA ALA A 26 -10.40 -20.88 -2.33
C ALA A 26 -9.17 -19.96 -2.34
N LEU A 27 -8.92 -19.23 -1.25
CA LEU A 27 -7.81 -18.30 -1.08
C LEU A 27 -6.66 -18.88 -0.26
N VAL A 28 -6.50 -20.21 -0.19
CA VAL A 28 -5.41 -20.88 0.55
C VAL A 28 -4.00 -20.43 0.13
N THR A 29 -3.84 -20.03 -1.13
CA THR A 29 -2.57 -19.50 -1.69
C THR A 29 -2.42 -17.99 -1.52
N PHE A 30 -3.40 -17.29 -0.95
CA PHE A 30 -3.35 -15.83 -0.77
C PHE A 30 -2.07 -15.41 -0.05
N ALA A 31 -1.41 -14.39 -0.60
CA ALA A 31 -0.27 -13.73 0.00
C ALA A 31 -0.32 -12.24 -0.32
N TRP A 32 0.11 -11.42 0.62
CA TRP A 32 0.35 -10.00 0.34
C TRP A 32 1.62 -9.84 -0.49
N GLN A 33 1.67 -8.77 -1.29
CA GLN A 33 2.92 -8.26 -1.86
C GLN A 33 4.02 -8.14 -0.79
N ARG A 34 5.28 -8.36 -1.17
CA ARG A 34 6.43 -8.41 -0.25
C ARG A 34 6.64 -7.06 0.45
N GLY A 35 6.69 -5.98 -0.31
CA GLY A 35 6.92 -4.61 0.17
C GLY A 35 5.68 -3.87 0.66
N TYR A 36 5.88 -2.66 1.19
CA TYR A 36 4.81 -1.71 1.48
C TYR A 36 5.33 -0.28 1.31
N GLY A 37 4.45 0.65 0.91
CA GLY A 37 4.71 2.08 0.96
C GLY A 37 4.17 2.68 2.26
N ALA A 38 4.91 3.61 2.86
CA ALA A 38 4.46 4.39 4.00
C ALA A 38 4.81 5.87 3.79
N PHE A 39 3.79 6.71 3.72
CA PHE A 39 3.92 8.14 3.50
C PHE A 39 3.23 8.88 4.64
N SER A 40 3.93 9.83 5.26
CA SER A 40 3.34 10.71 6.28
C SER A 40 2.49 11.79 5.63
N VAL A 41 1.35 12.12 6.24
CA VAL A 41 0.47 13.19 5.78
C VAL A 41 0.28 14.22 6.90
N SER A 42 0.23 15.51 6.55
CA SER A 42 -0.11 16.57 7.48
C SER A 42 -1.62 16.59 7.75
N ILE A 43 -2.02 17.12 8.91
CA ILE A 43 -3.45 17.28 9.26
C ILE A 43 -4.18 18.13 8.21
N SER A 44 -3.53 19.17 7.68
CA SER A 44 -4.09 20.03 6.63
C SER A 44 -4.45 19.29 5.34
N ASN A 45 -3.81 18.15 5.07
CA ASN A 45 -4.02 17.37 3.85
C ASN A 45 -5.01 16.23 4.05
N LEU A 46 -5.54 16.05 5.25
CA LEU A 46 -6.27 14.85 5.64
C LEU A 46 -7.54 14.62 4.82
N ASP A 47 -8.31 15.68 4.55
CA ASP A 47 -9.53 15.57 3.72
C ASP A 47 -9.21 15.32 2.25
N SER A 48 -8.13 15.91 1.74
CA SER A 48 -7.65 15.63 0.38
C SER A 48 -7.20 14.17 0.23
N VAL A 49 -6.48 13.63 1.22
CA VAL A 49 -6.03 12.23 1.23
C VAL A 49 -7.21 11.27 1.37
N ARG A 50 -8.21 11.59 2.21
CA ARG A 50 -9.44 10.80 2.32
C ARG A 50 -10.18 10.72 0.98
N LYS A 51 -10.39 11.87 0.34
CA LYS A 51 -11.05 11.93 -0.97
C LYS A 51 -10.28 11.13 -2.01
N TYR A 52 -8.97 11.31 -2.06
CA TYR A 52 -8.08 10.55 -2.94
C TYR A 52 -8.23 9.03 -2.76
N ILE A 53 -8.24 8.53 -1.51
CA ILE A 53 -8.42 7.09 -1.23
C ILE A 53 -9.82 6.61 -1.65
N ALA A 54 -10.86 7.40 -1.41
CA ALA A 54 -12.24 7.02 -1.75
C ALA A 54 -12.46 6.93 -3.28
N GLU A 55 -11.72 7.72 -4.06
CA GLU A 55 -11.84 7.78 -5.52
C GLU A 55 -10.85 6.85 -6.26
N GLN A 56 -10.03 6.07 -5.52
CA GLN A 56 -8.97 5.22 -6.09
C GLN A 56 -9.47 4.22 -7.14
N GLU A 57 -10.65 3.62 -6.95
CA GLU A 57 -11.21 2.66 -7.91
C GLU A 57 -11.45 3.32 -9.28
N GLU A 58 -12.05 4.52 -9.30
CA GLU A 58 -12.26 5.28 -10.53
C GLU A 58 -10.95 5.81 -11.11
N HIS A 59 -10.00 6.19 -10.26
CA HIS A 59 -8.68 6.63 -10.66
C HIS A 59 -7.91 5.52 -11.39
N HIS A 60 -7.95 4.30 -10.86
CA HIS A 60 -7.25 3.13 -11.43
C HIS A 60 -7.87 2.58 -12.71
N LYS A 61 -9.06 3.05 -13.11
CA LYS A 61 -9.58 2.81 -14.47
C LYS A 61 -8.80 3.59 -15.54
N LYS A 62 -8.08 4.65 -15.16
CA LYS A 62 -7.37 5.55 -16.09
C LYS A 62 -5.87 5.60 -15.88
N LEU A 63 -5.40 5.32 -14.66
CA LEU A 63 -3.98 5.33 -14.30
C LEU A 63 -3.60 3.99 -13.68
N SER A 64 -2.50 3.38 -14.14
CA SER A 64 -2.04 2.14 -13.53
C SER A 64 -1.45 2.40 -12.14
N PHE A 65 -1.49 1.38 -11.27
CA PHE A 65 -0.81 1.42 -9.98
C PHE A 65 0.68 1.78 -10.11
N GLN A 66 1.36 1.24 -11.14
CA GLN A 66 2.79 1.49 -11.33
C GLN A 66 3.05 2.98 -11.65
N ASP A 67 2.23 3.57 -12.51
CA ASP A 67 2.37 4.99 -12.87
C ASP A 67 2.10 5.90 -11.68
N GLU A 68 1.09 5.56 -10.89
CA GLU A 68 0.78 6.29 -9.66
C GLU A 68 1.89 6.15 -8.62
N TYR A 69 2.45 4.95 -8.44
CA TYR A 69 3.53 4.72 -7.51
C TYR A 69 4.79 5.50 -7.90
N ARG A 70 5.15 5.52 -9.20
CA ARG A 70 6.22 6.39 -9.71
C ARG A 70 5.94 7.86 -9.43
N ALA A 71 4.72 8.32 -9.66
CA ALA A 71 4.33 9.71 -9.39
C ALA A 71 4.48 10.05 -7.90
N LEU A 72 4.11 9.15 -7.00
CA LEU A 72 4.32 9.29 -5.56
C LEU A 72 5.81 9.37 -5.22
N LEU A 73 6.66 8.50 -5.77
CA LEU A 73 8.10 8.55 -5.52
C LEU A 73 8.72 9.88 -6.00
N ARG A 74 8.38 10.33 -7.22
CA ARG A 74 8.83 11.64 -7.74
C ARG A 74 8.38 12.79 -6.84
N LYS A 75 7.11 12.80 -6.43
CA LYS A 75 6.55 13.84 -5.56
C LYS A 75 7.29 13.95 -4.22
N HIS A 76 7.83 12.84 -3.72
CA HIS A 76 8.59 12.80 -2.46
C HIS A 76 10.10 12.83 -2.66
N GLY A 77 10.61 13.02 -3.90
CA GLY A 77 12.04 13.08 -4.20
C GLY A 77 12.79 11.78 -3.90
N ILE A 78 12.10 10.64 -3.92
CA ILE A 78 12.71 9.33 -3.70
C ILE A 78 13.22 8.81 -5.04
N GLU A 79 14.49 8.44 -5.11
CA GLU A 79 15.05 7.73 -6.26
C GLU A 79 14.72 6.23 -6.18
N TRP A 80 14.42 5.63 -7.32
CA TRP A 80 14.19 4.19 -7.42
C TRP A 80 14.77 3.65 -8.72
N ASP A 81 15.05 2.35 -8.71
CA ASP A 81 15.48 1.61 -9.89
C ASP A 81 14.31 0.76 -10.39
N GLU A 82 13.87 1.01 -11.63
CA GLU A 82 12.78 0.28 -12.28
C GLU A 82 13.03 -1.24 -12.35
N ARG A 83 14.30 -1.68 -12.28
CA ARG A 83 14.65 -3.11 -12.28
C ARG A 83 14.26 -3.82 -10.99
N TYR A 84 14.19 -3.10 -9.87
CA TYR A 84 14.04 -3.71 -8.53
C TYR A 84 12.78 -3.27 -7.79
N VAL A 85 12.11 -2.20 -8.23
CA VAL A 85 10.98 -1.60 -7.52
C VAL A 85 9.70 -2.45 -7.58
N TRP A 86 9.67 -3.48 -8.43
CA TRP A 86 8.50 -4.34 -8.67
C TRP A 86 8.68 -5.79 -8.17
N GLU A 87 9.83 -6.14 -7.57
CA GLU A 87 10.17 -7.49 -7.07
C GLU A 87 9.76 -7.78 -5.61
#